data_AF-A0A9D8FHH7-F1
#
_entry.id   AF-A0A9D8FHH7-F1
#
_cell.length_a   1.000
_cell.length_b   1.000
_cell.length_c   1.000
_cell.angle_alpha   90.00
_cell.angle_beta   90.00
_cell.angle_gamma   90.00
#
_symmetry.space_group_name_H-M   'P 1'
#
loop_
_entity.id
_entity.type
_entity.pdbx_description
1 polymer ?
#
loop_
_entity_poly.entity_id
_entity_poly.type
_entity_poly.pdbx_seq_one_letter_code
_entity_poly.pdbx_strand_id
1 'polypeptide(L)'
;MYEEFFGLSRSPFKITPDTSLFYDGGRRGDVLGALLYAVQRGEGIVKVVGEVGSGKTMLCRMLQKELPSSVEIIYISNPSISATDILFVIA
;
A
#
# COMPACT_ATOMS: atom_id res chain seq x y z
N MET A 1 -0.70 -16.92 -26.86
CA MET A 1 -1.77 -16.35 -27.72
C MET A 1 -2.10 -14.88 -27.38
N TYR A 2 -2.69 -14.53 -26.21
CA TYR A 2 -2.98 -13.11 -25.90
C TYR A 2 -1.71 -12.32 -25.51
N GLU A 3 -0.86 -12.91 -24.66
CA GLU A 3 0.40 -12.29 -24.23
C GLU A 3 1.35 -12.05 -25.41
N GLU A 4 1.57 -13.05 -26.26
CA GLU A 4 2.40 -12.94 -27.46
C GLU A 4 1.85 -11.93 -28.47
N PHE A 5 0.52 -11.87 -28.67
CA PHE A 5 -0.10 -10.92 -29.59
C PHE A 5 0.10 -9.46 -29.16
N PHE A 6 0.06 -9.19 -27.86
CA PHE A 6 0.26 -7.84 -27.30
C PHE A 6 1.69 -7.57 -26.80
N GLY A 7 2.62 -8.52 -26.96
CA GLY A 7 4.00 -8.39 -26.46
C GLY A 7 4.09 -8.30 -24.93
N LEU A 8 3.15 -8.89 -24.19
CA LEU A 8 3.13 -8.84 -22.74
C LEU A 8 4.01 -9.96 -22.16
N SER A 9 4.76 -9.62 -21.11
CA SER A 9 5.57 -10.60 -20.36
C SER A 9 4.76 -11.42 -19.35
N ARG A 10 3.51 -11.03 -19.09
CA ARG A 10 2.60 -11.66 -18.14
C ARG A 10 1.15 -11.26 -18.43
N SER A 11 0.23 -12.12 -18.01
CA SER A 11 -1.20 -11.90 -18.08
C SER A 11 -1.59 -10.54 -17.44
N PRO A 12 -2.26 -9.65 -18.19
CA PRO A 12 -2.67 -8.33 -17.71
C PRO A 12 -3.91 -8.42 -16.82
N PHE A 13 -4.21 -7.33 -16.10
CA PHE A 13 -5.46 -7.13 -15.34
C PHE A 13 -5.77 -8.22 -14.29
N LYS A 14 -4.75 -8.80 -13.64
CA LYS A 14 -4.95 -9.71 -12.51
C LYS A 14 -5.72 -9.01 -11.39
N ILE A 15 -6.64 -9.75 -10.77
CA ILE A 15 -7.44 -9.26 -9.63
C ILE A 15 -6.53 -8.94 -8.44
N THR A 16 -5.49 -9.75 -8.21
CA THR A 16 -4.53 -9.52 -7.13
C THR A 16 -3.57 -8.39 -7.52
N PRO A 17 -3.51 -7.29 -6.75
CA PRO A 17 -2.57 -6.20 -7.01
C PRO A 17 -1.10 -6.66 -6.91
N ASP A 18 -0.28 -6.23 -7.85
CA ASP A 18 1.15 -6.55 -7.95
C ASP A 18 2.00 -5.29 -7.69
N THR A 19 2.81 -5.32 -6.63
CA THR A 19 3.66 -4.18 -6.23
C THR A 19 4.82 -3.91 -7.19
N SER A 20 5.19 -4.85 -8.05
CA SER A 20 6.19 -4.62 -9.09
C SER A 20 5.66 -3.75 -10.24
N LEU A 21 4.34 -3.58 -10.33
CA LEU A 21 3.66 -2.76 -11.33
C LEU A 21 3.23 -1.39 -10.77
N PHE A 22 3.79 -0.97 -9.64
CA PHE A 22 3.49 0.34 -9.08
C PHE A 22 3.91 1.45 -10.04
N TYR A 23 2.98 2.37 -10.30
CA TYR A 23 3.22 3.58 -11.08
C TYR A 23 3.32 4.77 -10.12
N ASP A 24 4.50 5.35 -10.05
CA ASP A 24 4.86 6.48 -9.17
C ASP A 24 4.31 7.83 -9.67
N GLY A 25 4.02 7.94 -10.96
CA GLY A 25 3.47 9.15 -11.57
C GLY A 25 2.10 9.57 -11.02
N GLY A 26 1.73 10.82 -11.29
CA GLY A 26 0.51 11.43 -10.77
C GLY A 26 0.55 11.69 -9.26
N ARG A 27 1.73 12.08 -8.74
CA ARG A 27 2.01 12.39 -7.31
C ARG A 27 1.96 11.19 -6.36
N ARG A 28 1.85 9.96 -6.86
CA ARG A 28 1.79 8.76 -6.02
C ARG A 28 3.12 8.48 -5.32
N GLY A 29 4.23 8.71 -6.02
CA GLY A 29 5.59 8.67 -5.45
C GLY A 29 5.77 9.70 -4.33
N ASP A 30 5.33 10.94 -4.55
CA ASP A 30 5.42 12.00 -3.53
C ASP A 30 4.65 11.64 -2.26
N VAL A 31 3.45 11.09 -2.41
CA VAL A 31 2.63 10.64 -1.27
C VAL A 31 3.29 9.47 -0.54
N LEU A 32 3.86 8.51 -1.27
CA LEU A 32 4.59 7.40 -0.67
C LEU A 32 5.81 7.89 0.11
N GLY A 33 6.60 8.80 -0.46
CA GLY A 33 7.75 9.42 0.20
C GLY A 33 7.36 10.19 1.47
N ALA A 34 6.26 10.95 1.42
CA ALA A 34 5.74 11.65 2.60
C ALA A 34 5.32 10.68 3.71
N LEU A 35 4.71 9.54 3.38
CA LEU A 35 4.35 8.50 4.34
C LEU A 35 5.58 7.84 4.97
N LEU A 36 6.58 7.49 4.17
CA LEU A 36 7.84 6.93 4.66
C LEU A 36 8.52 7.89 5.64
N TYR A 37 8.57 9.17 5.28
CA TYR A 37 9.12 10.21 6.15
C TYR A 37 8.36 10.34 7.47
N ALA A 38 7.03 10.40 7.42
CA ALA A 38 6.19 10.54 8.61
C ALA A 38 6.39 9.36 9.59
N VAL A 39 6.45 8.13 9.08
CA VAL A 39 6.71 6.94 9.90
C VAL A 39 8.11 6.98 10.51
N GLN A 40 9.14 7.32 9.72
CA GLN A 40 10.52 7.40 10.22
C GLN A 40 10.72 8.49 11.29
N ARG A 41 9.90 9.55 11.26
CA ARG A 41 9.94 10.62 12.27
C ARG A 41 9.09 10.34 13.50
N GLY A 42 8.34 9.24 13.53
CA GLY A 42 7.42 8.94 14.62
C GLY A 42 6.26 9.93 14.70
N GLU A 43 5.79 10.45 13.57
CA GLU A 43 4.55 11.21 13.54
C GLU A 43 3.39 10.31 13.99
N GLY A 44 2.50 10.82 14.85
CA GLY A 44 1.52 9.99 15.55
C GLY A 44 0.49 9.30 14.64
N ILE A 45 -0.43 10.08 14.05
CA ILE A 45 -1.52 9.54 13.22
C ILE A 45 -1.51 10.21 11.85
N VAL A 46 -1.41 9.39 10.80
CA VAL A 46 -1.47 9.83 9.41
C VAL A 46 -2.72 9.27 8.74
N LYS A 47 -3.47 10.14 8.05
CA LYS A 47 -4.68 9.76 7.31
C LYS A 47 -4.48 9.99 5.81
N VAL A 48 -4.65 8.93 5.02
CA VAL A 48 -4.66 9.01 3.55
C VAL A 48 -6.10 8.96 3.05
N VAL A 49 -6.47 9.92 2.20
CA VAL A 49 -7.82 10.04 1.63
C VAL A 49 -7.74 10.07 0.11
N GLY A 50 -8.74 9.49 -0.55
CA GLY A 50 -8.84 9.46 -2.01
C GLY A 50 -10.07 8.67 -2.44
N GLU A 51 -10.50 8.86 -3.69
CA GLU A 51 -11.69 8.20 -4.25
C GLU A 51 -11.54 6.68 -4.35
N VAL A 52 -12.63 5.96 -4.56
CA VAL A 52 -12.58 4.52 -4.85
C VAL A 52 -11.74 4.30 -6.12
N GLY A 53 -10.86 3.29 -6.10
CA GLY A 53 -9.96 3.04 -7.23
C GLY A 53 -8.72 3.94 -7.34
N SER A 54 -8.55 4.94 -6.46
CA SER A 54 -7.36 5.84 -6.47
C SER A 54 -6.02 5.17 -6.12
N GLY A 55 -6.03 3.88 -5.72
CA GLY A 55 -4.82 3.13 -5.39
C GLY A 55 -4.40 3.17 -3.92
N LYS A 56 -5.28 3.59 -2.99
CA LYS A 56 -4.98 3.60 -1.53
C LYS A 56 -4.43 2.26 -1.02
N THR A 57 -5.07 1.14 -1.36
CA THR A 57 -4.61 -0.19 -0.97
C THR A 57 -3.23 -0.52 -1.56
N MET A 58 -2.98 -0.10 -2.80
CA MET A 58 -1.69 -0.27 -3.47
C MET A 58 -0.61 0.54 -2.75
N LEU A 59 -0.91 1.78 -2.37
CA LEU A 59 -0.04 2.65 -1.60
C LEU A 59 0.33 2.04 -0.23
N CYS A 60 -0.64 1.47 0.50
CA CYS A 60 -0.35 0.79 1.77
C CYS A 60 0.59 -0.42 1.58
N ARG A 61 0.42 -1.19 0.50
CA ARG A 61 1.31 -2.31 0.17
C ARG A 61 2.72 -1.85 -0.22
N MET A 62 2.83 -0.73 -0.94
CA MET A 62 4.14 -0.14 -1.24
C MET A 62 4.82 0.38 0.02
N LEU A 63 4.08 1.06 0.90
CA LEU A 63 4.60 1.53 2.18
C LEU A 63 5.15 0.36 3.00
N GLN A 64 4.40 -0.74 3.12
CA GLN A 64 4.87 -1.94 3.81
C GLN A 64 6.17 -2.51 3.19
N LYS A 65 6.29 -2.46 1.86
CA LYS A 65 7.45 -2.97 1.13
C LYS A 65 8.69 -2.08 1.27
N GLU A 66 8.52 -0.78 1.36
CA GLU A 66 9.62 0.20 1.38
C GLU A 66 10.04 0.66 2.78
N LEU A 67 9.20 0.41 3.80
CA LEU A 67 9.59 0.66 5.19
C LEU A 67 10.82 -0.17 5.57
N PRO A 68 11.76 0.40 6.35
CA PRO A 68 12.97 -0.31 6.75
C PRO A 68 12.65 -1.45 7.71
N SER A 69 13.52 -2.47 7.73
CA SER A 69 13.37 -3.64 8.61
C SER A 69 13.40 -3.33 10.11
N SER A 70 13.78 -2.09 10.49
CA SER A 70 13.70 -1.59 11.86
C SER A 70 12.28 -1.25 12.31
N VAL A 71 11.32 -1.22 11.39
CA VAL A 71 9.92 -0.93 11.67
C VAL A 71 9.14 -2.24 11.66
N GLU A 72 8.50 -2.55 12.78
CA GLU A 72 7.52 -3.64 12.86
C GLU A 72 6.19 -3.17 12.25
N ILE A 73 5.60 -3.99 11.40
CA ILE A 73 4.43 -3.61 10.60
C ILE A 73 3.28 -4.56 10.88
N ILE A 74 2.18 -4.00 11.38
CA ILE A 74 0.91 -4.69 11.57
C ILE A 74 -0.10 -4.15 10.57
N TYR A 75 -0.58 -5.00 9.65
CA TYR A 75 -1.51 -4.61 8.60
C TYR A 75 -2.94 -5.06 8.92
N ILE A 76 -3.82 -4.10 9.19
CA ILE A 76 -5.24 -4.34 9.48
C ILE A 76 -6.06 -4.00 8.24
N SER A 77 -6.56 -5.01 7.54
CA SER A 77 -7.34 -4.85 6.30
C SER A 77 -8.85 -4.76 6.54
N ASN A 78 -9.34 -5.26 7.67
CA ASN A 78 -10.75 -5.30 8.00
C ASN A 78 -11.16 -4.01 8.71
N PRO A 79 -12.00 -3.15 8.09
CA PRO A 79 -12.45 -1.91 8.71
C PRO A 79 -13.48 -2.12 9.83
N SER A 80 -14.06 -3.32 9.95
CA SER A 80 -15.16 -3.62 10.88
C SER A 80 -14.68 -4.17 12.24
N ILE A 81 -13.43 -3.92 12.61
CA ILE A 81 -12.85 -4.36 13.87
C ILE A 81 -13.23 -3.41 15.02
N SER A 82 -13.56 -3.95 16.19
CA SER A 82 -13.85 -3.11 17.36
C SER A 82 -12.58 -2.48 17.93
N ALA A 83 -12.72 -1.39 18.69
CA ALA A 83 -11.56 -0.76 19.34
C ALA A 83 -10.82 -1.73 20.27
N THR A 84 -11.54 -2.60 20.97
CA THR A 84 -10.96 -3.63 21.85
C THR A 84 -10.18 -4.67 21.04
N ASP A 85 -10.72 -5.11 19.90
CA ASP A 85 -10.06 -6.10 19.05
C ASP A 85 -8.79 -5.54 18.41
N ILE A 86 -8.74 -4.22 18.11
CA ILE A 86 -7.51 -3.57 17.63
C ILE A 86 -6.39 -3.74 18.67
N LEU A 87 -6.67 -3.60 19.97
CA LEU A 87 -5.66 -3.77 21.02
C LEU A 87 -5.07 -5.19 21.01
N PHE A 88 -5.89 -6.21 20.79
CA PHE A 88 -5.41 -7.60 20.66
C PHE A 88 -4.61 -7.85 19.38
N VAL A 89 -4.81 -7.06 18.33
CA VAL A 89 -4.08 -7.18 17.07
C VAL A 89 -2.71 -6.50 17.15
N ILE A 90 -2.54 -5.49 18.01
CA ILE A 90 -1.30 -4.71 18.12
C ILE A 90 -0.44 -5.03 19.36
N ALA A 91 -0.93 -5.84 20.29
CA ALA A 91 -0.24 -6.24 21.54
C ALA A 91 0.30 -7.67 21.46
#